data_AF-A0A8J7UAE8-F1
#
_entry.id   AF-A0A8J7UAE8-F1
#
_cell.length_a   1.000
_cell.length_b   1.000
_cell.length_c   1.000
_cell.angle_alpha   90.00
_cell.angle_beta   90.00
_cell.angle_gamma   90.00
#
_symmetry.space_group_name_H-M   'P 1'
#
loop_
_entity.id
_entity.type
_entity.pdbx_description
1 polymer ?
#
loop_
_entity_poly.entity_id
_entity_poly.type
_entity_poly.pdbx_seq_one_letter_code
_entity_poly.pdbx_strand_id
1 'polypeptide(L)'
;MEVGKAYRAERRVRGVKSPGTGAEHFEVRAHHLLCAICARGGCESPPAGKRAIGRLLGAVWRNPYLSLKIAADLDVNRAHYLDVYAKRGRRALPRDFWKRQADYVNRRKDLEVLRLLGIAPNSVLPAYLAYSIIFSRIRSLDGICRSTQKSEEWPECPHAREGYYEKVVSERAYGPKENDELGEAQGKGIWAIIRPRTREEMSRAKAASAKRIREASRLFIRPNHLLCILCTADVQEPLAYDNLVEARKRMEEDPEVLVTLTEGCCMVCDPCFEYHPGENICIRTHVKDQLRDLNILEKLGLRPGATLTARKLYEMIYDKIGSLRDICAWGDELDTAPFWSPCGGWRAGSLEKARREGLIARAGSRR
;
A
#
# COMPACT_ATOMS: atom_id res chain seq x y z
N MET A 1 8.36 -15.83 33.16
CA MET A 1 9.59 -16.25 32.45
C MET A 1 9.25 -17.52 31.69
N GLU A 2 9.62 -17.61 30.41
CA GLU A 2 9.22 -18.63 29.41
C GLU A 2 7.78 -18.56 28.85
N VAL A 3 7.53 -17.57 27.98
CA VAL A 3 6.45 -17.62 26.97
C VAL A 3 7.11 -17.40 25.60
N GLY A 4 7.70 -18.45 25.03
CA GLY A 4 8.51 -18.29 23.80
C GLY A 4 8.77 -19.55 22.99
N LYS A 5 8.09 -20.67 23.24
CA LYS A 5 8.39 -21.96 22.59
C LYS A 5 7.24 -22.63 21.81
N ALA A 6 6.07 -22.00 21.68
CA ALA A 6 4.90 -22.65 21.06
C ALA A 6 4.61 -22.28 19.58
N TYR A 7 5.53 -21.63 18.85
CA TYR A 7 5.30 -21.20 17.45
C TYR A 7 6.17 -21.91 16.40
N ARG A 8 6.60 -23.16 16.65
CA ARG A 8 7.34 -23.95 15.65
C ARG A 8 6.82 -25.38 15.53
N ALA A 9 5.71 -25.54 14.83
CA ALA A 9 5.24 -26.74 14.13
C ALA A 9 4.03 -26.29 13.30
N GLU A 10 3.83 -26.53 12.01
CA GLU A 10 4.51 -27.26 10.96
C GLU A 10 4.00 -26.65 9.64
N ARG A 11 4.90 -26.08 8.82
CA ARG A 11 4.71 -25.92 7.38
C ARG A 11 6.07 -25.74 6.72
N ARG A 12 6.73 -26.86 6.40
CA ARG A 12 7.80 -26.89 5.38
C ARG A 12 7.14 -26.66 4.00
N VAL A 13 6.74 -25.42 3.74
CA VAL A 13 6.64 -24.94 2.36
C VAL A 13 8.08 -24.85 1.88
N ARG A 14 8.39 -25.54 0.77
CA ARG A 14 9.72 -25.50 0.13
C ARG A 14 10.19 -24.04 0.06
N GLY A 15 11.40 -23.81 0.57
CA GLY A 15 11.92 -22.48 0.88
C GLY A 15 11.83 -21.51 -0.28
N VAL A 16 10.89 -20.57 -0.18
CA VAL A 16 11.12 -19.21 -0.64
C VAL A 16 12.05 -18.62 0.41
N LYS A 17 13.30 -18.33 0.04
CA LYS A 17 14.18 -17.51 0.88
C LYS A 17 13.41 -16.22 1.16
N SER A 18 13.02 -15.98 2.40
CA SER A 18 12.67 -14.62 2.81
C SER A 18 13.87 -13.75 2.44
N PRO A 19 13.70 -12.67 1.67
CA PRO A 19 14.81 -11.78 1.44
C PRO A 19 15.22 -11.24 2.81
N GLY A 20 16.42 -11.62 3.22
CA GLY A 20 17.00 -11.19 4.49
C GLY A 20 16.99 -9.68 4.59
N THR A 21 17.09 -9.20 5.83
CA THR A 21 17.11 -7.82 6.30
C THR A 21 18.28 -6.96 5.78
N GLY A 22 18.78 -7.25 4.58
CA GLY A 22 19.69 -6.43 3.76
C GLY A 22 19.11 -6.21 2.36
N ALA A 23 17.81 -5.88 2.27
CA ALA A 23 17.09 -5.81 1.01
C ALA A 23 17.67 -4.73 0.09
N GLU A 24 18.37 -5.17 -0.97
CA GLU A 24 18.81 -4.34 -2.08
C GLU A 24 17.59 -3.63 -2.68
N HIS A 25 17.55 -2.30 -2.57
CA HIS A 25 16.47 -1.51 -3.18
C HIS A 25 16.60 -1.55 -4.70
N PHE A 26 15.46 -1.60 -5.40
CA PHE A 26 15.48 -1.40 -6.85
C PHE A 26 15.67 0.10 -7.12
N GLU A 27 16.88 0.49 -7.49
CA GLU A 27 17.17 1.88 -7.84
C GLU A 27 16.57 2.23 -9.20
N VAL A 28 15.83 3.34 -9.24
CA VAL A 28 15.10 3.79 -10.42
C VAL A 28 15.07 5.31 -10.44
N ARG A 29 15.31 5.92 -11.60
CA ARG A 29 15.12 7.37 -11.75
C ARG A 29 13.64 7.70 -11.74
N ALA A 30 13.28 8.81 -11.11
CA ALA A 30 11.87 9.17 -10.91
C ALA A 30 11.06 9.19 -12.22
N HIS A 31 11.58 9.76 -13.32
CA HIS A 31 10.87 9.80 -14.60
C HIS A 31 10.74 8.42 -15.28
N HIS A 32 11.54 7.42 -14.89
CA HIS A 32 11.39 6.04 -15.41
C HIS A 32 10.06 5.42 -14.94
N LEU A 33 9.49 5.88 -13.82
CA LEU A 33 8.18 5.44 -13.36
C LEU A 33 7.08 5.79 -14.38
N LEU A 34 7.15 6.99 -14.99
CA LEU A 34 6.25 7.39 -16.08
C LEU A 34 6.50 6.58 -17.35
N CYS A 35 7.77 6.35 -17.70
CA CYS A 35 8.12 5.51 -18.84
C CYS A 35 7.58 4.08 -18.71
N ALA A 36 7.55 3.53 -17.49
CA ALA A 36 6.95 2.23 -17.22
C ALA A 36 5.44 2.21 -17.46
N ILE A 37 4.74 3.30 -17.13
CA ILE A 37 3.31 3.46 -17.44
C ILE A 37 3.11 3.55 -18.95
N CYS A 38 3.87 4.39 -19.66
CA CYS A 38 3.79 4.46 -21.13
C CYS A 38 4.06 3.11 -21.80
N ALA A 39 5.03 2.33 -21.29
CA ALA A 39 5.32 1.00 -21.81
C ALA A 39 4.12 0.05 -21.65
N ARG A 40 3.41 0.10 -20.52
CA ARG A 40 2.14 -0.63 -20.34
C ARG A 40 1.03 -0.15 -21.27
N GLY A 41 1.07 1.12 -21.67
CA GLY A 41 0.17 1.69 -22.67
C GLY A 41 0.52 1.39 -24.13
N GLY A 42 1.60 0.64 -24.39
CA GLY A 42 2.02 0.23 -25.72
C GLY A 42 3.23 0.97 -26.30
N CYS A 43 3.95 1.79 -25.50
CA CYS A 43 5.20 2.41 -25.95
C CYS A 43 6.32 1.36 -26.04
N GLU A 44 6.74 1.01 -27.26
CA GLU A 44 7.80 0.00 -27.47
C GLU A 44 9.22 0.54 -27.30
N SER A 45 9.38 1.86 -27.37
CA SER A 45 10.67 2.57 -27.34
C SER A 45 10.70 3.67 -26.27
N PRO A 46 10.49 3.35 -24.97
CA PRO A 46 10.50 4.36 -23.91
C PRO A 46 11.88 5.05 -23.86
N PRO A 47 11.96 6.38 -23.59
CA PRO A 47 13.23 7.11 -23.58
C PRO A 47 14.25 6.57 -22.57
N ALA A 48 13.77 6.02 -21.45
CA ALA A 48 14.59 5.35 -20.44
C ALA A 48 15.21 4.01 -20.92
N GLY A 49 14.82 3.53 -22.11
CA GLY A 49 15.28 2.29 -22.72
C GLY A 49 14.42 1.08 -22.35
N LYS A 50 14.07 0.29 -23.38
CA LYS A 50 13.22 -0.93 -23.26
C LYS A 50 13.74 -1.92 -22.21
N ARG A 51 15.05 -2.13 -22.16
CA ARG A 51 15.68 -3.06 -21.20
C ARG A 51 15.53 -2.58 -19.75
N ALA A 52 15.74 -1.30 -19.48
CA ALA A 52 15.63 -0.75 -18.13
C ALA A 52 14.19 -0.82 -17.63
N ILE A 53 13.24 -0.40 -18.46
CA ILE A 53 11.81 -0.43 -18.14
C ILE A 53 11.28 -1.86 -18.03
N GLY A 54 11.70 -2.77 -18.90
CA GLY A 54 11.34 -4.19 -18.81
C GLY A 54 11.82 -4.84 -17.51
N ARG A 55 13.04 -4.51 -17.03
CA ARG A 55 13.52 -4.98 -15.73
C ARG A 55 12.69 -4.46 -14.57
N LEU A 56 12.36 -3.16 -14.57
CA LEU A 56 11.52 -2.53 -13.54
C LEU A 56 10.14 -3.17 -13.51
N LEU A 57 9.45 -3.24 -14.66
CA LEU A 57 8.12 -3.84 -14.75
C LEU A 57 8.13 -5.31 -14.34
N GLY A 58 9.12 -6.08 -14.77
CA GLY A 58 9.27 -7.48 -14.36
C GLY A 58 9.51 -7.64 -12.85
N ALA A 59 10.27 -6.75 -12.23
CA ALA A 59 10.52 -6.79 -10.79
C ALA A 59 9.27 -6.43 -9.98
N VAL A 60 8.59 -5.33 -10.33
CA VAL A 60 7.35 -4.88 -9.67
C VAL A 60 6.21 -5.89 -9.86
N TRP A 61 6.12 -6.53 -11.02
CA TRP A 61 5.12 -7.57 -11.27
C TRP A 61 5.29 -8.81 -10.39
N ARG A 62 6.53 -9.18 -10.06
CA ARG A 62 6.83 -10.32 -9.18
C ARG A 62 6.66 -9.99 -7.71
N ASN A 63 7.00 -8.77 -7.30
CA ASN A 63 6.88 -8.30 -5.93
C ASN A 63 6.26 -6.89 -5.91
N PRO A 64 4.94 -6.77 -5.69
CA PRO A 64 4.26 -5.48 -5.57
C PRO A 64 4.78 -4.58 -4.44
N TYR A 65 5.40 -5.17 -3.42
CA TYR A 65 6.00 -4.45 -2.28
C TYR A 65 7.50 -4.19 -2.47
N LEU A 66 8.02 -4.38 -3.69
CA LEU A 66 9.39 -4.04 -4.04
C LEU A 66 9.70 -2.61 -3.61
N SER A 67 10.72 -2.45 -2.77
CA SER A 67 11.21 -1.14 -2.35
C SER A 67 11.97 -0.48 -3.50
N LEU A 68 11.45 0.65 -3.97
CA LEU A 68 12.06 1.48 -5.00
C LEU A 68 12.85 2.59 -4.33
N LYS A 69 14.15 2.68 -4.60
CA LYS A 69 14.94 3.89 -4.30
C LYS A 69 14.79 4.85 -5.47
N ILE A 70 14.00 5.90 -5.29
CA ILE A 70 13.60 6.78 -6.38
C ILE A 70 14.61 7.92 -6.49
N ALA A 71 15.49 7.83 -7.48
CA ALA A 71 16.64 8.69 -7.64
C ALA A 71 16.36 9.92 -8.53
N ALA A 72 17.08 11.00 -8.24
CA ALA A 72 17.30 12.14 -9.12
C ALA A 72 18.75 12.62 -8.95
N ASP A 73 19.39 13.01 -10.05
CA ASP A 73 20.77 13.48 -10.00
C ASP A 73 20.85 14.96 -9.60
N LEU A 74 21.17 15.23 -8.33
CA LEU A 74 21.41 16.58 -7.81
C LEU A 74 22.89 16.96 -7.72
N ASP A 75 23.79 15.97 -7.66
CA ASP A 75 25.21 16.20 -7.36
C ASP A 75 25.92 16.98 -8.47
N VAL A 76 25.39 16.90 -9.69
CA VAL A 76 25.88 17.68 -10.82
C VAL A 76 25.85 19.19 -10.57
N ASN A 77 24.88 19.71 -9.81
CA ASN A 77 24.82 21.14 -9.47
C ASN A 77 25.99 21.54 -8.56
N ARG A 78 26.32 20.67 -7.60
CA ARG A 78 27.45 20.87 -6.71
C ARG A 78 28.78 20.80 -7.47
N ALA A 79 28.92 19.84 -8.37
CA ALA A 79 30.10 19.71 -9.23
C ALA A 79 30.26 20.94 -10.14
N HIS A 80 29.16 21.40 -10.76
CA HIS A 80 29.18 22.59 -11.61
C HIS A 80 29.54 23.86 -10.83
N TYR A 81 28.99 24.05 -9.63
CA TYR A 81 29.33 25.18 -8.77
C TYR A 81 30.84 25.21 -8.46
N LEU A 82 31.42 24.06 -8.11
CA LEU A 82 32.86 23.95 -7.81
C LEU A 82 33.74 24.20 -9.04
N ASP A 83 33.27 23.83 -10.23
CA ASP A 83 33.94 24.12 -11.50
C ASP A 83 33.95 25.63 -11.82
N VAL A 84 32.77 26.25 -11.84
CA VAL A 84 32.58 27.68 -12.17
C VAL A 84 33.34 28.57 -11.19
N TYR A 85 33.30 28.23 -9.91
CA TYR A 85 33.99 28.98 -8.86
C TYR A 85 35.32 28.36 -8.46
N ALA A 86 36.07 27.79 -9.42
CA ALA A 86 37.39 27.19 -9.22
C ALA A 86 38.36 28.03 -8.38
N LYS A 87 38.27 29.38 -8.45
CA LYS A 87 39.06 30.33 -7.63
C LYS A 87 38.80 30.22 -6.12
N ARG A 88 37.71 29.57 -5.71
CA ARG A 88 37.33 29.31 -4.29
C ARG A 88 37.77 27.91 -3.82
N GLY A 89 38.49 27.15 -4.65
CA GLY A 89 39.00 25.81 -4.34
C GLY A 89 38.67 24.81 -5.45
N ARG A 90 39.64 24.51 -6.31
CA ARG A 90 39.48 23.53 -7.40
C ARG A 90 39.30 22.12 -6.84
N ARG A 91 38.27 21.43 -7.31
CA ARG A 91 38.09 19.98 -7.14
C ARG A 91 37.96 19.35 -8.52
N ALA A 92 38.52 18.15 -8.68
CA ALA A 92 38.36 17.39 -9.92
C ALA A 92 36.89 17.05 -10.13
N LEU A 93 36.40 17.26 -11.35
CA LEU A 93 35.04 16.86 -11.72
C LEU A 93 34.94 15.34 -11.84
N PRO A 94 33.77 14.75 -11.52
CA PRO A 94 33.50 13.35 -11.84
C PRO A 94 33.74 13.07 -13.33
N ARG A 95 34.26 11.87 -13.65
CA ARG A 95 34.58 11.49 -15.04
C ARG A 95 33.38 11.60 -15.99
N ASP A 96 32.17 11.42 -15.47
CA ASP A 96 30.91 11.47 -16.22
C ASP A 96 30.17 12.81 -16.11
N PHE A 97 30.82 13.86 -15.58
CA PHE A 97 30.19 15.16 -15.33
C PHE A 97 29.49 15.73 -16.55
N TRP A 98 30.17 15.85 -17.70
CA TRP A 98 29.59 16.44 -18.92
C TRP A 98 28.39 15.67 -19.43
N LYS A 99 28.43 14.32 -19.34
CA LYS A 99 27.30 13.46 -19.69
C LYS A 99 26.10 13.70 -18.76
N ARG A 100 26.34 13.78 -17.46
CA ARG A 100 25.31 14.07 -16.44
C ARG A 100 24.78 15.49 -16.55
N GLN A 101 25.62 16.45 -16.97
CA GLN A 101 25.24 17.83 -17.20
C GLN A 101 24.31 17.96 -18.42
N ALA A 102 24.64 17.26 -19.51
CA ALA A 102 23.83 17.21 -20.73
C ALA A 102 22.45 16.55 -20.53
N ASP A 103 22.25 15.76 -19.47
CA ASP A 103 20.98 15.11 -19.14
C ASP A 103 19.96 16.03 -18.42
N TYR A 104 20.11 17.35 -18.54
CA TYR A 104 19.31 18.33 -17.79
C TYR A 104 17.79 18.18 -18.00
N VAL A 105 17.35 17.78 -19.19
CA VAL A 105 15.93 17.54 -19.50
C VAL A 105 15.35 16.43 -18.64
N ASN A 106 16.05 15.30 -18.49
CA ASN A 106 15.55 14.18 -17.70
C ASN A 106 15.71 14.43 -16.20
N ARG A 107 16.75 15.17 -15.77
CA ARG A 107 16.84 15.63 -14.37
C ARG A 107 15.67 16.53 -14.00
N ARG A 108 15.25 17.43 -14.88
CA ARG A 108 14.04 18.25 -14.69
C ARG A 108 12.81 17.36 -14.51
N LYS A 109 12.62 16.37 -15.39
CA LYS A 109 11.51 15.39 -15.29
C LYS A 109 11.56 14.63 -13.98
N ASP A 110 12.74 14.22 -13.52
CA ASP A 110 12.88 13.53 -12.24
C ASP A 110 12.39 14.39 -11.09
N LEU A 111 12.88 15.64 -11.01
CA LEU A 111 12.52 16.56 -9.94
C LEU A 111 11.03 16.90 -9.97
N GLU A 112 10.44 17.01 -11.15
CA GLU A 112 9.00 17.25 -11.27
C GLU A 112 8.17 16.04 -10.81
N VAL A 113 8.60 14.82 -11.13
CA VAL A 113 7.98 13.60 -10.60
C VAL A 113 8.13 13.51 -9.09
N LEU A 114 9.32 13.80 -8.54
CA LEU A 114 9.55 13.80 -7.08
C LEU A 114 8.71 14.85 -6.35
N ARG A 115 8.59 16.06 -6.92
CA ARG A 115 7.73 17.14 -6.42
C ARG A 115 6.27 16.69 -6.34
N LEU A 116 5.77 16.04 -7.39
CA LEU A 116 4.40 15.53 -7.45
C LEU A 116 4.21 14.31 -6.52
N LEU A 117 5.21 13.47 -6.35
CA LEU A 117 5.21 12.40 -5.35
C LEU A 117 5.23 12.97 -3.91
N GLY A 118 5.78 14.16 -3.71
CA GLY A 118 5.95 14.78 -2.39
C GLY A 118 7.07 14.14 -1.59
N ILE A 119 8.16 13.74 -2.26
CA ILE A 119 9.31 13.07 -1.62
C ILE A 119 10.64 13.72 -2.03
N ALA A 120 11.67 13.51 -1.23
CA ALA A 120 13.03 13.93 -1.55
C ALA A 120 13.70 12.95 -2.54
N PRO A 121 14.75 13.38 -3.28
CA PRO A 121 15.57 12.46 -4.05
C PRO A 121 16.16 11.36 -3.18
N ASN A 122 16.22 10.15 -3.74
CA ASN A 122 16.68 8.92 -3.09
C ASN A 122 15.80 8.43 -1.92
N SER A 123 14.60 8.99 -1.74
CA SER A 123 13.60 8.38 -0.88
C SER A 123 13.26 6.97 -1.36
N VAL A 124 13.03 6.08 -0.39
CA VAL A 124 12.64 4.69 -0.64
C VAL A 124 11.15 4.52 -0.39
N LEU A 125 10.43 4.02 -1.39
CA LEU A 125 9.00 3.73 -1.27
C LEU A 125 8.68 2.33 -1.85
N PRO A 126 7.73 1.58 -1.27
CA PRO A 126 7.14 0.45 -1.95
C PRO A 126 6.57 0.86 -3.31
N ALA A 127 6.75 0.01 -4.33
CA ALA A 127 6.28 0.27 -5.69
C ALA A 127 4.78 0.61 -5.73
N TYR A 128 3.95 -0.15 -4.99
CA TYR A 128 2.52 0.14 -4.88
C TYR A 128 2.23 1.58 -4.44
N LEU A 129 2.95 2.10 -3.44
CA LEU A 129 2.75 3.47 -2.96
C LEU A 129 3.18 4.49 -4.00
N ALA A 130 4.37 4.31 -4.60
CA ALA A 130 4.87 5.22 -5.62
C ALA A 130 3.89 5.34 -6.80
N TYR A 131 3.40 4.21 -7.33
CA TYR A 131 2.45 4.22 -8.45
C TYR A 131 1.05 4.72 -8.04
N SER A 132 0.58 4.42 -6.84
CA SER A 132 -0.70 4.97 -6.34
C SER A 132 -0.67 6.50 -6.23
N ILE A 133 0.45 7.08 -5.78
CA ILE A 133 0.62 8.53 -5.74
C ILE A 133 0.68 9.10 -7.17
N ILE A 134 1.40 8.46 -8.09
CA ILE A 134 1.44 8.88 -9.51
C ILE A 134 0.03 8.89 -10.10
N PHE A 135 -0.74 7.80 -9.97
CA PHE A 135 -2.07 7.73 -10.55
C PHE A 135 -3.07 8.70 -9.90
N SER A 136 -2.87 9.09 -8.64
CA SER A 136 -3.73 10.08 -8.00
C SER A 136 -3.40 11.52 -8.40
N ARG A 137 -2.11 11.86 -8.59
CA ARG A 137 -1.63 13.24 -8.76
C ARG A 137 -1.21 13.61 -10.18
N ILE A 138 -0.83 12.65 -11.01
CA ILE A 138 -0.32 12.87 -12.37
C ILE A 138 -1.36 12.35 -13.37
N ARG A 139 -2.29 13.23 -13.76
CA ARG A 139 -3.40 12.88 -14.67
C ARG A 139 -3.03 12.96 -16.15
N SER A 140 -2.00 13.74 -16.48
CA SER A 140 -1.43 13.84 -17.82
C SER A 140 0.08 14.03 -17.75
N LEU A 141 0.72 13.99 -18.92
CA LEU A 141 2.14 14.28 -19.08
C LEU A 141 2.48 15.78 -19.20
N ASP A 142 1.49 16.67 -19.06
CA ASP A 142 1.66 18.12 -19.19
C ASP A 142 2.57 18.68 -18.10
N GLY A 143 3.48 19.57 -18.49
CA GLY A 143 4.45 20.17 -17.57
C GLY A 143 5.61 19.25 -17.19
N ILE A 144 5.50 17.93 -17.40
CA ILE A 144 6.56 16.94 -17.12
C ILE A 144 7.27 16.52 -18.41
N CYS A 145 6.57 15.74 -19.25
CA CYS A 145 7.11 15.17 -20.48
C CYS A 145 6.69 15.96 -21.71
N ARG A 146 5.52 16.63 -21.67
CA ARG A 146 5.12 17.64 -22.66
C ARG A 146 5.64 18.99 -22.20
N SER A 147 6.42 19.64 -23.06
CA SER A 147 6.95 20.96 -22.72
C SER A 147 5.85 22.02 -22.79
N THR A 148 5.93 23.01 -21.90
CA THR A 148 5.07 24.20 -21.94
C THR A 148 5.54 25.22 -22.99
N GLN A 149 6.80 25.13 -23.42
CA GLN A 149 7.41 25.98 -24.44
C GLN A 149 8.16 25.12 -25.46
N LYS A 150 7.96 25.41 -26.75
CA LYS A 150 8.71 24.73 -27.82
C LYS A 150 10.12 25.33 -27.89
N SER A 151 11.14 24.50 -27.66
CA SER A 151 12.55 24.88 -27.77
C SER A 151 13.35 23.66 -28.17
N GLU A 152 14.32 23.85 -29.06
CA GLU A 152 15.27 22.79 -29.44
C GLU A 152 16.19 22.42 -28.27
N GLU A 153 16.52 23.39 -27.42
CA GLU A 153 17.29 23.19 -26.19
C GLU A 153 16.45 22.53 -25.08
N TRP A 154 15.12 22.64 -25.10
CA TRP A 154 14.26 21.96 -24.14
C TRP A 154 13.30 21.01 -24.85
N PRO A 155 13.83 19.93 -25.46
CA PRO A 155 13.02 19.02 -26.25
C PRO A 155 11.99 18.30 -25.37
N GLU A 156 10.77 18.18 -25.87
CA GLU A 156 9.76 17.33 -25.25
C GLU A 156 10.11 15.84 -25.41
N CYS A 157 9.50 14.99 -24.59
CA CYS A 157 9.60 13.56 -24.81
C CYS A 157 8.91 13.20 -26.16
N PRO A 158 9.54 12.39 -27.04
CA PRO A 158 8.96 12.06 -28.34
C PRO A 158 7.63 11.30 -28.23
N HIS A 159 7.36 10.67 -27.08
CA HIS A 159 6.13 9.90 -26.82
C HIS A 159 5.10 10.67 -25.99
N ALA A 160 5.34 11.94 -25.69
CA ALA A 160 4.53 12.67 -24.72
C ALA A 160 3.08 12.87 -25.18
N ARG A 161 2.85 12.91 -26.50
CA ARG A 161 1.54 13.18 -27.12
C ARG A 161 0.86 11.96 -27.73
N GLU A 162 1.51 10.79 -27.65
CA GLU A 162 1.05 9.54 -28.28
C GLU A 162 -0.08 8.84 -27.51
N GLY A 163 -0.51 9.40 -26.38
CA GLY A 163 -1.60 8.86 -25.56
C GLY A 163 -1.25 7.57 -24.79
N TYR A 164 0.00 7.10 -24.84
CA TYR A 164 0.39 5.86 -24.15
C TYR A 164 0.17 5.93 -22.63
N TYR A 165 0.48 7.07 -22.02
CA TYR A 165 0.28 7.27 -20.58
C TYR A 165 -1.22 7.24 -20.23
N GLU A 166 -2.01 7.99 -20.98
CA GLU A 166 -3.45 8.16 -20.80
C GLU A 166 -4.23 6.86 -21.02
N LYS A 167 -3.76 5.96 -21.89
CA LYS A 167 -4.36 4.61 -22.07
C LYS A 167 -4.34 3.79 -20.78
N VAL A 168 -3.34 4.01 -19.92
CA VAL A 168 -3.18 3.29 -18.65
C VAL A 168 -3.81 4.04 -17.49
N VAL A 169 -3.66 5.36 -17.43
CA VAL A 169 -4.24 6.15 -16.34
C VAL A 169 -5.76 6.09 -16.43
N SER A 170 -6.40 5.59 -15.37
CA SER A 170 -7.85 5.65 -15.26
C SER A 170 -8.30 7.08 -14.97
N GLU A 171 -9.34 7.54 -15.67
CA GLU A 171 -10.00 8.84 -15.43
C GLU A 171 -10.58 8.93 -14.01
N ARG A 172 -10.86 7.80 -13.36
CA ARG A 172 -11.31 7.75 -11.96
C ARG A 172 -10.64 6.64 -11.15
N ALA A 173 -10.49 6.86 -9.85
CA ALA A 173 -10.17 5.77 -8.92
C ALA A 173 -11.43 4.94 -8.68
N TYR A 174 -11.30 3.61 -8.69
CA TYR A 174 -12.41 2.70 -8.40
C TYR A 174 -12.48 2.40 -6.91
N GLY A 175 -13.69 2.26 -6.37
CA GLY A 175 -13.90 1.81 -5.00
C GLY A 175 -13.49 0.34 -4.78
N PRO A 176 -13.39 -0.15 -3.54
CA PRO A 176 -13.06 -1.55 -3.26
C PRO A 176 -13.98 -2.55 -3.96
N LYS A 177 -15.30 -2.29 -3.93
CA LYS A 177 -16.31 -3.11 -4.61
C LYS A 177 -16.12 -3.14 -6.13
N GLU A 178 -15.88 -1.98 -6.74
CA GLU A 178 -15.62 -1.90 -8.18
C GLU A 178 -14.31 -2.58 -8.56
N ASN A 179 -13.26 -2.45 -7.73
CA ASN A 179 -12.00 -3.19 -7.96
C ASN A 179 -12.19 -4.70 -7.83
N ASP A 180 -13.04 -5.16 -6.93
CA ASP A 180 -13.44 -6.57 -6.84
C ASP A 180 -14.28 -7.02 -8.06
N GLU A 181 -15.19 -6.19 -8.55
CA GLU A 181 -16.01 -6.43 -9.75
C GLU A 181 -15.25 -6.29 -11.08
N LEU A 182 -14.12 -5.61 -11.10
CA LEU A 182 -13.24 -5.51 -12.27
C LEU A 182 -12.10 -6.54 -12.21
N GLY A 183 -11.59 -6.81 -11.00
CA GLY A 183 -10.50 -7.73 -10.74
C GLY A 183 -9.25 -7.44 -11.57
N GLU A 184 -8.55 -8.50 -11.93
CA GLU A 184 -7.37 -8.48 -12.80
C GLU A 184 -7.63 -8.10 -14.27
N ALA A 185 -8.90 -8.12 -14.71
CA ALA A 185 -9.27 -7.95 -16.11
C ALA A 185 -9.09 -6.51 -16.62
N GLN A 186 -8.85 -5.54 -15.74
CA GLN A 186 -8.89 -4.14 -16.12
C GLN A 186 -7.66 -3.67 -16.90
N GLY A 187 -6.48 -4.21 -16.61
CA GLY A 187 -5.22 -3.81 -17.26
C GLY A 187 -4.90 -2.29 -17.21
N LYS A 188 -5.56 -1.53 -16.33
CA LYS A 188 -5.46 -0.07 -16.18
C LYS A 188 -5.09 0.32 -14.76
N GLY A 189 -4.66 1.56 -14.59
CA GLY A 189 -4.25 2.15 -13.31
C GLY A 189 -3.18 1.30 -12.62
N ILE A 190 -3.34 1.10 -11.31
CA ILE A 190 -2.39 0.34 -10.51
C ILE A 190 -2.24 -1.12 -10.98
N TRP A 191 -3.32 -1.72 -11.51
CA TRP A 191 -3.35 -3.11 -11.98
C TRP A 191 -2.62 -3.33 -13.30
N ALA A 192 -2.36 -2.26 -14.07
CA ALA A 192 -1.48 -2.33 -15.22
C ALA A 192 0.00 -2.54 -14.82
N ILE A 193 0.36 -2.10 -13.62
CA ILE A 193 1.74 -2.08 -13.14
C ILE A 193 2.01 -3.24 -12.19
N ILE A 194 1.05 -3.50 -11.31
CA ILE A 194 1.13 -4.46 -10.22
C ILE A 194 0.13 -5.58 -10.46
N ARG A 195 0.57 -6.82 -10.28
CA ARG A 195 -0.30 -7.98 -10.39
C ARG A 195 -1.23 -8.05 -9.15
N PRO A 196 -2.56 -7.86 -9.30
CA PRO A 196 -3.49 -8.20 -8.22
C PRO A 196 -3.59 -9.72 -8.07
N ARG A 197 -4.18 -10.19 -6.98
CA ARG A 197 -4.63 -11.58 -6.93
C ARG A 197 -5.77 -11.81 -7.92
N THR A 198 -5.78 -13.01 -8.48
CA THR A 198 -6.83 -13.39 -9.42
C THR A 198 -8.15 -13.62 -8.70
N ARG A 199 -9.29 -13.47 -9.39
CA ARG A 199 -10.60 -13.78 -8.80
C ARG A 199 -10.66 -15.22 -8.29
N GLU A 200 -10.07 -16.12 -9.06
CA GLU A 200 -10.02 -17.54 -8.74
C GLU A 200 -9.15 -17.80 -7.49
N GLU A 201 -8.00 -17.12 -7.37
CA GLU A 201 -7.16 -17.13 -6.17
C GLU A 201 -7.91 -16.57 -4.95
N MET A 202 -8.66 -15.48 -5.10
CA MET A 202 -9.45 -14.86 -4.02
C MET A 202 -10.59 -15.79 -3.59
N SER A 203 -11.37 -16.32 -4.52
CA SER A 203 -12.51 -17.20 -4.25
C SER A 203 -12.07 -18.49 -3.54
N ARG A 204 -11.00 -19.14 -3.99
CA ARG A 204 -10.42 -20.29 -3.28
C ARG A 204 -9.99 -19.95 -1.86
N ALA A 205 -9.31 -18.82 -1.69
CA ALA A 205 -8.88 -18.38 -0.37
C ALA A 205 -10.06 -17.99 0.53
N LYS A 206 -11.10 -17.38 -0.02
CA LYS A 206 -12.36 -17.06 0.67
C LYS A 206 -13.01 -18.31 1.22
N ALA A 207 -13.23 -19.32 0.38
CA ALA A 207 -13.83 -20.58 0.79
C ALA A 207 -13.04 -21.26 1.92
N ALA A 208 -11.71 -21.33 1.78
CA ALA A 208 -10.84 -21.93 2.78
C ALA A 208 -10.80 -21.13 4.10
N SER A 209 -10.67 -19.82 4.03
CA SER A 209 -10.56 -18.94 5.19
C SER A 209 -11.88 -18.79 5.95
N ALA A 210 -13.01 -18.69 5.26
CA ALA A 210 -14.33 -18.67 5.87
C ALA A 210 -14.61 -19.97 6.65
N LYS A 211 -14.24 -21.13 6.08
CA LYS A 211 -14.32 -22.42 6.79
C LYS A 211 -13.47 -22.40 8.06
N ARG A 212 -12.20 -21.96 7.95
CA ARG A 212 -11.29 -21.85 9.10
C ARG A 212 -11.85 -20.95 10.21
N ILE A 213 -12.44 -19.82 9.86
CA ILE A 213 -13.03 -18.90 10.85
C ILE A 213 -14.20 -19.55 11.57
N ARG A 214 -15.12 -20.21 10.85
CA ARG A 214 -16.27 -20.89 11.46
C ARG A 214 -15.85 -21.97 12.45
N GLU A 215 -14.83 -22.75 12.10
CA GLU A 215 -14.37 -23.90 12.90
C GLU A 215 -13.32 -23.52 13.96
N ALA A 216 -12.85 -22.27 13.98
CA ALA A 216 -11.79 -21.85 14.89
C ALA A 216 -12.27 -21.80 16.34
N SER A 217 -11.49 -22.42 17.23
CA SER A 217 -11.54 -22.18 18.67
C SER A 217 -10.85 -20.87 19.07
N ARG A 218 -10.02 -20.31 18.16
CA ARG A 218 -9.25 -19.10 18.37
C ARG A 218 -9.08 -18.33 17.06
N LEU A 219 -9.47 -17.06 17.06
CA LEU A 219 -9.32 -16.14 15.94
C LEU A 219 -8.02 -15.35 16.04
N PHE A 220 -7.42 -15.03 14.90
CA PHE A 220 -6.22 -14.21 14.78
C PHE A 220 -6.57 -12.97 13.96
N ILE A 221 -6.72 -11.85 14.66
CA ILE A 221 -7.31 -10.62 14.12
C ILE A 221 -6.38 -9.48 14.48
N ARG A 222 -5.99 -8.68 13.48
CA ARG A 222 -5.24 -7.46 13.75
C ARG A 222 -6.13 -6.41 14.42
N PRO A 223 -5.61 -5.59 15.36
CA PRO A 223 -6.44 -4.66 16.13
C PRO A 223 -7.34 -3.75 15.28
N ASN A 224 -6.85 -3.16 14.18
CA ASN A 224 -7.64 -2.29 13.31
C ASN A 224 -8.87 -3.00 12.70
N HIS A 225 -8.77 -4.29 12.40
CA HIS A 225 -9.91 -5.03 11.87
C HIS A 225 -11.04 -5.25 12.89
N LEU A 226 -10.77 -5.14 14.20
CA LEU A 226 -11.83 -5.13 15.20
C LEU A 226 -12.76 -3.93 15.03
N LEU A 227 -12.21 -2.77 14.64
CA LEU A 227 -12.99 -1.57 14.30
C LEU A 227 -13.67 -1.71 12.93
N CYS A 228 -12.99 -2.25 11.93
CA CYS A 228 -13.59 -2.49 10.61
C CYS A 228 -14.80 -3.44 10.68
N ILE A 229 -14.78 -4.44 11.58
CA ILE A 229 -15.92 -5.33 11.83
C ILE A 229 -17.17 -4.52 12.22
N LEU A 230 -17.03 -3.49 13.07
CA LEU A 230 -18.14 -2.63 13.48
C LEU A 230 -18.76 -1.86 12.30
N CYS A 231 -17.93 -1.44 11.34
CA CYS A 231 -18.40 -0.79 10.11
C CYS A 231 -19.21 -1.72 9.20
N THR A 232 -19.16 -3.04 9.43
CA THR A 232 -19.91 -4.05 8.67
C THR A 232 -21.13 -4.60 9.43
N ALA A 233 -21.54 -3.97 10.53
CA ALA A 233 -22.64 -4.44 11.37
C ALA A 233 -23.95 -4.68 10.59
N ASP A 234 -24.27 -3.80 9.63
CA ASP A 234 -25.46 -3.91 8.79
C ASP A 234 -25.28 -4.82 7.57
N VAL A 235 -24.08 -5.35 7.34
CA VAL A 235 -23.76 -6.21 6.20
C VAL A 235 -23.92 -7.67 6.61
N GLN A 236 -24.93 -8.34 6.07
CA GLN A 236 -25.23 -9.74 6.39
C GLN A 236 -24.57 -10.73 5.43
N GLU A 237 -24.39 -10.34 4.18
CA GLU A 237 -23.82 -11.21 3.15
C GLU A 237 -22.28 -11.18 3.17
N PRO A 238 -21.62 -12.33 2.96
CA PRO A 238 -20.18 -12.39 2.76
C PRO A 238 -19.66 -11.42 1.70
N LEU A 239 -18.60 -10.68 2.04
CA LEU A 239 -17.85 -9.89 1.08
C LEU A 239 -16.84 -10.79 0.36
N ALA A 240 -16.67 -10.59 -0.96
CA ALA A 240 -15.73 -11.39 -1.74
C ALA A 240 -14.26 -11.09 -1.40
N TYR A 241 -13.96 -9.87 -0.96
CA TYR A 241 -12.60 -9.33 -0.83
C TYR A 241 -12.06 -9.25 0.62
N ASP A 242 -12.82 -9.67 1.63
CA ASP A 242 -12.35 -9.79 3.02
C ASP A 242 -13.20 -10.81 3.80
N ASN A 243 -12.84 -11.11 5.06
CA ASN A 243 -13.66 -11.92 5.97
C ASN A 243 -14.19 -11.14 7.19
N LEU A 244 -14.54 -9.85 7.03
CA LEU A 244 -15.07 -9.05 8.14
C LEU A 244 -16.38 -9.64 8.65
N VAL A 245 -17.28 -10.03 7.74
CA VAL A 245 -18.61 -10.59 8.08
C VAL A 245 -18.49 -11.94 8.76
N GLU A 246 -17.64 -12.85 8.27
CA GLU A 246 -17.44 -14.16 8.88
C GLU A 246 -16.82 -14.05 10.27
N ALA A 247 -15.82 -13.18 10.45
CA ALA A 247 -15.21 -12.95 11.75
C ALA A 247 -16.23 -12.37 12.74
N ARG A 248 -17.05 -11.41 12.29
CA ARG A 248 -18.15 -10.84 13.09
C ARG A 248 -19.13 -11.91 13.54
N LYS A 249 -19.71 -12.67 12.59
CA LYS A 249 -20.70 -13.71 12.88
C LYS A 249 -20.15 -14.76 13.85
N ARG A 250 -18.90 -15.21 13.65
CA ARG A 250 -18.25 -16.14 14.58
C ARG A 250 -18.16 -15.61 16.01
N MET A 251 -17.87 -14.32 16.18
CA MET A 251 -17.82 -13.66 17.50
C MET A 251 -19.20 -13.37 18.09
N GLU A 252 -20.23 -13.17 17.27
CA GLU A 252 -21.62 -13.02 17.72
C GLU A 252 -22.22 -14.36 18.18
N GLU A 253 -21.93 -15.44 17.45
CA GLU A 253 -22.39 -16.80 17.76
C GLU A 253 -21.79 -17.32 19.07
N ASP A 254 -20.50 -17.06 19.30
CA ASP A 254 -19.81 -17.40 20.54
C ASP A 254 -18.87 -16.25 20.95
N PRO A 255 -19.35 -15.33 21.80
CA PRO A 255 -18.57 -14.20 22.30
C PRO A 255 -17.41 -14.60 23.23
N GLU A 256 -17.37 -15.86 23.68
CA GLU A 256 -16.28 -16.40 24.49
C GLU A 256 -15.12 -16.92 23.62
N VAL A 257 -15.28 -16.93 22.29
CA VAL A 257 -14.19 -17.29 21.37
C VAL A 257 -12.96 -16.44 21.65
N LEU A 258 -11.81 -17.12 21.74
CA LEU A 258 -10.54 -16.44 21.96
C LEU A 258 -10.12 -15.67 20.70
N VAL A 259 -9.69 -14.44 20.87
CA VAL A 259 -9.17 -13.58 19.81
C VAL A 259 -7.77 -13.14 20.19
N THR A 260 -6.82 -13.40 19.30
CA THR A 260 -5.43 -12.97 19.43
C THR A 260 -5.14 -11.81 18.53
N LEU A 261 -4.60 -10.75 19.13
CA LEU A 261 -4.23 -9.52 18.45
C LEU A 261 -2.91 -9.73 17.71
N THR A 262 -2.98 -9.95 16.40
CA THR A 262 -1.80 -10.20 15.55
C THR A 262 -1.32 -8.92 14.87
N GLU A 263 -0.02 -8.81 14.66
CA GLU A 263 0.55 -7.75 13.81
C GLU A 263 0.53 -8.18 12.34
N GLY A 264 0.19 -7.25 11.45
CA GLY A 264 0.17 -7.50 10.00
C GLY A 264 -1.14 -8.11 9.49
N CYS A 265 -1.08 -8.84 8.37
CA CYS A 265 -2.25 -9.47 7.77
C CYS A 265 -2.80 -10.60 8.66
N CYS A 266 -4.12 -10.66 8.78
CA CYS A 266 -4.82 -11.57 9.68
C CYS A 266 -5.89 -12.39 8.94
N MET A 267 -6.71 -13.17 9.65
CA MET A 267 -7.76 -14.03 9.04
C MET A 267 -8.77 -13.27 8.16
N VAL A 268 -8.93 -11.96 8.36
CA VAL A 268 -9.77 -11.09 7.52
C VAL A 268 -9.16 -10.84 6.14
N CYS A 269 -7.83 -10.82 6.03
CA CYS A 269 -7.11 -10.46 4.79
C CYS A 269 -7.05 -11.59 3.76
N ASP A 270 -7.32 -12.84 4.16
CA ASP A 270 -7.07 -14.02 3.34
C ASP A 270 -7.61 -13.94 1.89
N PRO A 271 -8.83 -13.42 1.62
CA PRO A 271 -9.33 -13.29 0.26
C PRO A 271 -9.05 -11.93 -0.40
N CYS A 272 -8.33 -11.02 0.26
CA CYS A 272 -8.11 -9.65 -0.23
C CYS A 272 -7.22 -9.63 -1.48
N PHE A 273 -7.62 -8.84 -2.49
CA PHE A 273 -6.85 -8.65 -3.73
C PHE A 273 -5.53 -7.89 -3.52
N GLU A 274 -5.41 -7.16 -2.41
CA GLU A 274 -4.22 -6.39 -2.02
C GLU A 274 -3.32 -7.16 -1.02
N TYR A 275 -3.72 -8.37 -0.62
CA TYR A 275 -2.93 -9.22 0.25
C TYR A 275 -1.94 -10.06 -0.57
N HIS A 276 -0.66 -10.00 -0.22
CA HIS A 276 0.38 -10.83 -0.84
C HIS A 276 0.67 -12.08 0.02
N PRO A 277 0.13 -13.26 -0.33
CA PRO A 277 0.20 -14.44 0.53
C PRO A 277 1.61 -15.01 0.69
N GLY A 278 2.51 -14.79 -0.29
CA GLY A 278 3.89 -15.28 -0.21
C GLY A 278 4.74 -14.55 0.83
N GLU A 279 4.42 -13.29 1.12
CA GLU A 279 5.18 -12.42 2.04
C GLU A 279 4.35 -12.05 3.29
N ASN A 280 3.08 -12.45 3.33
CA ASN A 280 2.11 -12.11 4.37
C ASN A 280 1.95 -10.60 4.65
N ILE A 281 1.87 -9.78 3.59
CA ILE A 281 1.80 -8.31 3.68
C ILE A 281 0.59 -7.73 2.93
N CYS A 282 0.05 -6.63 3.46
CA CYS A 282 -0.92 -5.80 2.76
C CYS A 282 -0.16 -4.77 1.91
N ILE A 283 -0.27 -4.85 0.59
CA ILE A 283 0.56 -4.00 -0.28
C ILE A 283 0.12 -2.53 -0.29
N ARG A 284 -1.13 -2.25 0.10
CA ARG A 284 -1.71 -0.89 0.10
C ARG A 284 -1.51 -0.14 1.41
N THR A 285 -1.88 -0.76 2.53
CA THR A 285 -2.11 -0.05 3.80
C THR A 285 -1.14 -0.46 4.90
N HIS A 286 -0.07 -1.22 4.60
CA HIS A 286 0.85 -1.80 5.58
C HIS A 286 1.24 -0.82 6.70
N VAL A 287 1.83 0.32 6.34
CA VAL A 287 2.40 1.27 7.29
C VAL A 287 1.32 1.95 8.14
N LYS A 288 0.24 2.45 7.51
CA LYS A 288 -0.81 3.15 8.24
C LYS A 288 -1.61 2.23 9.15
N ASP A 289 -1.86 1.00 8.71
CA ASP A 289 -2.60 0.07 9.54
C ASP A 289 -1.74 -0.47 10.68
N GLN A 290 -0.41 -0.56 10.51
CA GLN A 290 0.50 -0.84 11.63
C GLN A 290 0.40 0.23 12.72
N LEU A 291 0.43 1.52 12.34
CA LEU A 291 0.24 2.60 13.31
C LEU A 291 -1.15 2.54 13.97
N ARG A 292 -2.21 2.29 13.19
CA ARG A 292 -3.57 2.11 13.76
C ARG A 292 -3.63 0.95 14.73
N ASP A 293 -3.01 -0.17 14.39
CA ASP A 293 -2.96 -1.34 15.28
C ASP A 293 -2.32 -0.98 16.62
N LEU A 294 -1.17 -0.28 16.59
CA LEU A 294 -0.46 0.15 17.78
C LEU A 294 -1.25 1.18 18.59
N ASN A 295 -1.90 2.15 17.95
CA ASN A 295 -2.74 3.15 18.63
C ASN A 295 -3.95 2.49 19.32
N ILE A 296 -4.54 1.46 18.71
CA ILE A 296 -5.62 0.69 19.35
C ILE A 296 -5.06 -0.07 20.55
N LEU A 297 -3.95 -0.78 20.39
CA LEU A 297 -3.32 -1.53 21.48
C LEU A 297 -2.96 -0.64 22.67
N GLU A 298 -2.40 0.55 22.42
CA GLU A 298 -2.10 1.55 23.43
C GLU A 298 -3.37 1.98 24.18
N LYS A 299 -4.43 2.38 23.46
CA LYS A 299 -5.70 2.79 24.10
C LYS A 299 -6.32 1.67 24.94
N LEU A 300 -6.24 0.42 24.46
CA LEU A 300 -6.77 -0.73 25.18
C LEU A 300 -5.89 -1.15 26.37
N GLY A 301 -4.63 -0.70 26.44
CA GLY A 301 -3.65 -1.16 27.44
C GLY A 301 -3.20 -2.60 27.18
N LEU A 302 -3.11 -2.99 25.92
CA LEU A 302 -2.76 -4.34 25.47
C LEU A 302 -1.42 -4.33 24.71
N ARG A 303 -0.79 -5.51 24.65
CA ARG A 303 0.43 -5.74 23.87
C ARG A 303 0.13 -6.53 22.60
N PRO A 304 0.95 -6.43 21.54
CA PRO A 304 0.90 -7.39 20.44
C PRO A 304 0.90 -8.84 20.94
N GLY A 305 0.05 -9.69 20.36
CA GLY A 305 -0.14 -11.08 20.76
C GLY A 305 -1.09 -11.31 21.96
N ALA A 306 -1.62 -10.25 22.59
CA ALA A 306 -2.61 -10.39 23.65
C ALA A 306 -3.81 -11.23 23.18
N THR A 307 -4.32 -12.08 24.07
CA THR A 307 -5.43 -12.98 23.79
C THR A 307 -6.52 -12.79 24.83
N LEU A 308 -7.72 -12.47 24.38
CA LEU A 308 -8.90 -12.26 25.22
C LEU A 308 -10.12 -12.85 24.49
N THR A 309 -11.24 -13.00 25.19
CA THR A 309 -12.51 -13.34 24.54
C THR A 309 -12.98 -12.19 23.67
N ALA A 310 -13.75 -12.49 22.62
CA ALA A 310 -14.34 -11.46 21.76
C ALA A 310 -15.18 -10.48 22.58
N ARG A 311 -15.98 -10.98 23.54
CA ARG A 311 -16.75 -10.15 24.49
C ARG A 311 -15.86 -9.13 25.18
N LYS A 312 -14.78 -9.60 25.82
CA LYS A 312 -13.91 -8.73 26.61
C LYS A 312 -13.22 -7.66 25.75
N LEU A 313 -12.80 -8.03 24.54
CA LEU A 313 -12.22 -7.05 23.61
C LEU A 313 -13.22 -5.95 23.23
N TYR A 314 -14.45 -6.31 22.88
CA TYR A 314 -15.44 -5.32 22.47
C TYR A 314 -15.93 -4.46 23.64
N GLU A 315 -16.04 -5.01 24.86
CA GLU A 315 -16.25 -4.21 26.08
C GLU A 315 -15.15 -3.15 26.24
N MET A 316 -13.88 -3.53 26.09
CA MET A 316 -12.76 -2.60 26.20
C MET A 316 -12.76 -1.56 25.06
N ILE A 317 -13.08 -1.95 23.83
CA ILE A 317 -13.22 -1.03 22.70
C ILE A 317 -14.31 0.00 22.98
N TYR A 318 -15.47 -0.44 23.46
CA TYR A 318 -16.58 0.44 23.77
C TYR A 318 -16.30 1.40 24.92
N ASP A 319 -15.55 0.95 25.92
CA ASP A 319 -15.15 1.76 27.08
C ASP A 319 -14.04 2.78 26.74
N LYS A 320 -13.00 2.36 26.01
CA LYS A 320 -11.74 3.11 25.89
C LYS A 320 -11.54 3.87 24.59
N ILE A 321 -12.24 3.51 23.52
CA ILE A 321 -12.13 4.21 22.23
C ILE A 321 -13.34 5.11 22.10
N GLY A 322 -13.13 6.43 22.14
CA GLY A 322 -14.22 7.42 22.15
C GLY A 322 -15.02 7.39 20.87
N SER A 323 -14.32 7.55 19.74
CA SER A 323 -14.91 7.57 18.39
C SER A 323 -13.96 6.94 17.36
N LEU A 324 -14.48 6.64 16.15
CA LEU A 324 -13.61 6.25 15.03
C LEU A 324 -12.68 7.39 14.59
N ARG A 325 -13.00 8.66 14.89
CA ARG A 325 -12.12 9.80 14.57
C ARG A 325 -10.74 9.65 15.24
N ASP A 326 -10.71 9.13 16.46
CA ASP A 326 -9.50 9.01 17.28
C ASP A 326 -8.45 8.06 16.66
N ILE A 327 -8.88 7.09 15.87
CA ILE A 327 -8.02 6.05 15.28
C ILE A 327 -8.04 6.11 13.75
N CYS A 328 -9.22 6.06 13.16
CA CYS A 328 -9.39 5.98 11.71
C CYS A 328 -9.11 7.32 11.01
N ALA A 329 -9.20 8.44 11.74
CA ALA A 329 -8.85 9.77 11.29
C ALA A 329 -7.73 10.43 12.11
N TRP A 330 -6.91 9.62 12.79
CA TRP A 330 -5.72 10.05 13.55
C TRP A 330 -5.98 10.99 14.74
N GLY A 331 -7.24 11.35 15.02
CA GLY A 331 -7.61 12.36 16.01
C GLY A 331 -7.43 13.80 15.54
N ASP A 332 -6.68 14.05 14.47
CA ASP A 332 -6.43 15.38 13.90
C ASP A 332 -6.91 15.54 12.45
N GLU A 333 -7.40 14.46 11.84
CA GLU A 333 -7.87 14.40 10.45
C GLU A 333 -6.79 14.73 9.41
N LEU A 334 -5.51 14.73 9.78
CA LEU A 334 -4.42 15.06 8.86
C LEU A 334 -4.33 14.05 7.71
N ASP A 335 -4.33 14.57 6.48
CA ASP A 335 -4.16 13.81 5.25
C ASP A 335 -2.89 14.27 4.50
N THR A 336 -1.74 13.88 5.06
CA THR A 336 -0.42 14.34 4.58
C THR A 336 0.06 13.62 3.33
N ALA A 337 -0.38 12.38 3.11
CA ALA A 337 -0.06 11.58 1.94
C ALA A 337 -1.12 10.51 1.70
N PRO A 338 -1.28 9.99 0.46
CA PRO A 338 -2.27 8.94 0.16
C PRO A 338 -2.18 7.68 1.05
N PHE A 339 -0.97 7.35 1.50
CA PHE A 339 -0.73 6.23 2.41
C PHE A 339 -0.91 6.59 3.89
N TRP A 340 -1.17 7.86 4.22
CA TRP A 340 -1.59 8.33 5.54
C TRP A 340 -3.05 8.79 5.57
N SER A 341 -3.78 8.74 4.44
CA SER A 341 -5.15 9.26 4.40
C SER A 341 -6.08 8.57 5.42
N PRO A 342 -6.96 9.36 6.09
CA PRO A 342 -8.02 8.84 6.94
C PRO A 342 -8.88 7.78 6.24
N CYS A 343 -9.46 6.86 7.02
CA CYS A 343 -10.38 5.86 6.47
C CYS A 343 -11.76 6.48 6.21
N GLY A 344 -12.32 6.37 5.01
CA GLY A 344 -13.62 6.99 4.68
C GLY A 344 -14.79 6.65 5.62
N GLY A 345 -14.75 5.51 6.32
CA GLY A 345 -15.80 5.10 7.26
C GLY A 345 -15.81 5.83 8.61
N TRP A 346 -14.82 6.68 8.92
CA TRP A 346 -14.70 7.26 10.27
C TRP A 346 -15.87 8.19 10.66
N ARG A 347 -16.57 8.78 9.68
CA ARG A 347 -17.74 9.66 9.89
C ARG A 347 -19.07 8.90 10.01
N ALA A 348 -19.08 7.58 9.85
CA ALA A 348 -20.32 6.80 9.73
C ALA A 348 -21.07 6.55 11.06
N GLY A 349 -20.47 6.88 12.21
CA GLY A 349 -21.07 6.64 13.53
C GLY A 349 -21.20 5.15 13.91
N SER A 350 -20.47 4.26 13.22
CA SER A 350 -20.60 2.80 13.39
C SER A 350 -20.18 2.31 14.77
N LEU A 351 -19.16 2.93 15.39
CA LEU A 351 -18.72 2.57 16.75
C LEU A 351 -19.80 2.93 17.77
N GLU A 352 -20.35 4.13 17.68
CA GLU A 352 -21.38 4.65 18.57
C GLU A 352 -22.67 3.82 18.46
N LYS A 353 -23.06 3.45 17.23
CA LYS A 353 -24.18 2.54 16.98
C LYS A 353 -23.93 1.17 17.61
N ALA A 354 -22.79 0.53 17.29
CA ALA A 354 -22.44 -0.79 17.81
C ALA A 354 -22.34 -0.81 19.35
N ARG A 355 -21.82 0.27 19.95
CA ARG A 355 -21.76 0.46 21.41
C ARG A 355 -23.15 0.48 22.02
N ARG A 356 -24.09 1.27 21.47
CA ARG A 356 -25.48 1.32 21.96
C ARG A 356 -26.18 -0.02 21.86
N GLU A 357 -25.94 -0.75 20.77
CA GLU A 357 -26.57 -2.05 20.50
C GLU A 357 -25.89 -3.19 21.27
N GLY A 358 -24.67 -2.97 21.78
CA GLY A 358 -23.87 -3.98 22.45
C GLY A 358 -23.42 -5.10 21.49
N LEU A 359 -23.14 -4.76 20.23
CA LEU A 359 -22.73 -5.72 19.19
C LEU A 359 -21.55 -6.56 19.71
N ILE A 360 -21.67 -7.90 19.61
CA ILE A 360 -20.76 -8.92 20.18
C ILE A 360 -20.73 -8.94 21.72
N ALA A 361 -20.51 -7.79 22.38
CA ALA A 361 -20.36 -7.72 23.85
C ALA A 361 -21.60 -8.19 24.63
N ARG A 362 -22.81 -8.06 24.06
CA ARG A 362 -24.08 -8.54 24.65
C ARG A 362 -24.71 -9.68 23.87
N ALA A 363 -24.02 -10.21 22.85
CA ALA A 363 -24.51 -11.41 22.18
C ALA A 363 -24.55 -12.58 23.19
N GLY A 364 -25.60 -13.40 23.12
CA GLY A 364 -25.84 -14.50 24.06
C GLY A 364 -26.59 -14.19 25.36
N SER A 365 -26.81 -12.92 25.73
CA SER A 365 -27.63 -12.57 26.92
C SER A 365 -29.12 -12.35 26.63
N ARG A 366 -29.57 -12.67 25.40
CA ARG A 366 -30.97 -12.62 24.95
C ARG A 366 -31.55 -14.03 24.74
N ARG A 367 -31.27 -14.97 25.65
CA ARG A 367 -31.97 -16.25 25.73
C ARG A 367 -32.87 -16.26 26.95
#